data_AF-A0A0J7K3Z6-F1
#
_entry.id   AF-A0A0J7K3Z6-F1
#
_cell.length_a   1.000
_cell.length_b   1.000
_cell.length_c   1.000
_cell.angle_alpha   90.00
_cell.angle_beta   90.00
_cell.angle_gamma   90.00
#
_symmetry.space_group_name_H-M   'P 1'
#
loop_
_entity.id
_entity.type
_entity.pdbx_description
1 polymer ?
#
loop_
_entity_poly.entity_id
_entity_poly.type
_entity_poly.pdbx_seq_one_letter_code
_entity_poly.pdbx_strand_id
1 'polypeptide(L)'
;MKFAEIPQRLNPLLHPPDPIVINHVISVEGTETKQTACYDIDVEVDDTLKAQMNNFLLSTASQQEIQSLDNKIHETVETINQLKTNREFFLSFAKDPQQFINKWIISQTRDLKTMTDVVGNPEEERRAEFYYQPWAQEAVCRYFYTKVQQKRAELEQALGIRNS
;
A
#
# COMPACT_ATOMS: atom_id res chain seq x y z
N MET A 1 -44.89 -35.61 16.74
CA MET A 1 -43.70 -35.67 15.85
C MET A 1 -42.95 -34.36 15.99
N LYS A 2 -41.62 -34.37 16.18
CA LYS A 2 -40.83 -33.13 16.26
C LYS A 2 -40.32 -32.73 14.88
N PHE A 3 -40.30 -31.44 14.58
CA PHE A 3 -39.85 -30.92 13.27
C PHE A 3 -38.40 -31.32 12.95
N ALA A 4 -37.53 -31.40 13.97
CA ALA A 4 -36.14 -31.81 13.83
C ALA A 4 -35.96 -33.29 13.40
N GLU A 5 -36.96 -34.14 13.60
CA GLU A 5 -36.91 -35.58 13.23
C GLU A 5 -37.27 -35.82 11.75
N ILE A 6 -37.78 -34.78 11.06
CA ILE A 6 -38.27 -34.89 9.68
C ILE A 6 -37.17 -35.34 8.71
N PRO A 7 -35.95 -34.76 8.67
CA PRO A 7 -34.93 -35.20 7.72
C PRO A 7 -34.54 -36.67 7.90
N GLN A 8 -34.43 -37.14 9.14
CA GLN A 8 -34.05 -38.53 9.46
C GLN A 8 -35.13 -39.54 9.06
N ARG A 9 -36.41 -39.16 9.18
CA ARG A 9 -37.54 -40.00 8.78
C ARG A 9 -37.83 -39.92 7.29
N LEU A 10 -37.50 -38.80 6.64
CA LEU A 10 -37.71 -38.58 5.21
C LEU A 10 -36.65 -39.29 4.35
N ASN A 11 -35.38 -39.27 4.76
CA ASN A 11 -34.28 -39.81 3.97
C ASN A 11 -34.47 -41.28 3.52
N PRO A 12 -34.96 -42.21 4.36
CA PRO A 12 -35.23 -43.60 3.92
C PRO A 12 -36.36 -43.75 2.91
N LEU A 13 -37.22 -42.72 2.74
CA LEU A 13 -38.34 -42.69 1.81
C LEU A 13 -37.98 -42.00 0.48
N LEU A 14 -36.79 -41.38 0.39
CA LEU A 14 -36.30 -40.76 -0.83
C LEU A 14 -35.60 -41.84 -1.69
N HIS A 15 -36.38 -42.47 -2.56
CA HIS A 15 -35.88 -43.40 -3.56
C HIS A 15 -35.39 -42.66 -4.81
N PRO A 16 -34.46 -43.25 -5.59
CA PRO A 16 -34.15 -42.72 -6.91
C PRO A 16 -35.43 -42.68 -7.78
N PRO A 17 -35.47 -41.83 -8.82
CA PRO A 17 -36.59 -41.80 -9.75
C PRO A 17 -36.87 -43.18 -10.32
N ASP A 18 -38.15 -43.54 -10.41
CA ASP A 18 -38.55 -44.81 -11.00
C ASP A 18 -38.10 -44.88 -12.48
N PRO A 19 -37.67 -46.06 -12.96
CA PRO A 19 -37.26 -46.21 -14.33
C PRO A 19 -38.45 -46.02 -15.28
N ILE A 20 -38.17 -45.50 -16.47
CA ILE A 20 -39.16 -45.40 -17.54
C ILE A 20 -39.41 -46.79 -18.11
N VAL A 21 -40.62 -47.33 -17.92
CA VAL A 21 -41.03 -48.67 -18.37
C VAL A 21 -42.02 -48.55 -19.52
N ILE A 22 -41.66 -49.06 -20.70
CA ILE A 22 -42.51 -49.07 -21.89
C ILE A 22 -43.02 -50.50 -22.12
N ASN A 23 -44.32 -50.70 -21.92
CA ASN A 23 -44.97 -51.98 -22.18
C ASN A 23 -45.56 -52.00 -23.59
N HIS A 24 -45.08 -52.94 -24.43
CA HIS A 24 -45.56 -53.11 -25.80
C HIS A 24 -46.14 -54.52 -25.98
N VAL A 25 -47.41 -54.62 -26.36
CA VAL A 25 -48.09 -55.89 -26.63
C VAL A 25 -48.13 -56.13 -28.14
N ILE A 26 -47.61 -57.27 -28.57
CA ILE A 26 -47.54 -57.63 -29.99
C ILE A 26 -48.89 -58.21 -30.42
N SER A 27 -49.56 -57.60 -31.40
CA SER A 27 -50.77 -58.13 -32.04
C SER A 27 -50.44 -58.74 -33.40
N VAL A 28 -51.03 -59.89 -33.73
CA VAL A 28 -50.77 -60.67 -34.96
C VAL A 28 -51.91 -60.51 -35.98
N GLU A 29 -52.99 -59.82 -35.63
CA GLU A 29 -54.17 -59.62 -36.49
C GLU A 29 -54.18 -58.22 -37.13
N GLY A 30 -53.96 -58.16 -38.45
CA GLY A 30 -54.06 -56.94 -39.28
C GLY A 30 -53.01 -56.86 -40.39
N THR A 31 -53.39 -56.39 -41.58
CA THR A 31 -52.46 -56.09 -42.68
C THR A 31 -51.43 -55.04 -42.24
N GLU A 32 -50.14 -55.31 -42.49
CA GLU A 32 -48.98 -54.57 -41.99
C GLU A 32 -49.15 -53.05 -42.05
N THR A 33 -49.55 -52.46 -40.94
CA THR A 33 -49.41 -51.03 -40.69
C THR A 33 -48.27 -50.89 -39.69
N LYS A 34 -47.17 -50.23 -40.09
CA LYS A 34 -46.05 -49.92 -39.20
C LYS A 34 -46.56 -49.05 -38.05
N GLN A 35 -46.93 -49.66 -36.93
CA GLN A 35 -47.31 -48.93 -35.71
C GLN A 35 -46.03 -48.50 -35.00
N THR A 36 -45.54 -47.30 -35.32
CA THR A 36 -44.45 -46.68 -34.56
C THR A 36 -45.04 -45.98 -33.35
N ALA A 37 -44.79 -46.51 -32.15
CA ALA A 37 -45.08 -45.81 -30.90
C ALA A 37 -43.95 -44.81 -30.62
N CYS A 38 -44.29 -43.52 -30.53
CA CYS A 38 -43.36 -42.45 -30.18
C CYS A 38 -43.61 -42.02 -28.73
N TYR A 39 -42.54 -41.87 -27.95
CA TYR A 39 -42.60 -41.42 -26.56
C TYR A 39 -41.72 -40.18 -26.42
N ASP A 40 -42.34 -39.06 -26.05
CA ASP A 40 -41.62 -37.84 -25.66
C ASP A 40 -41.29 -37.94 -24.17
N ILE A 41 -40.01 -37.80 -23.83
CA ILE A 41 -39.50 -37.90 -22.46
C ILE A 41 -38.81 -36.58 -22.13
N ASP A 42 -39.29 -35.89 -21.11
CA ASP A 42 -38.64 -34.70 -20.59
C ASP A 42 -37.38 -35.10 -19.81
N VAL A 43 -36.24 -34.49 -20.18
CA VAL A 43 -34.95 -34.73 -19.55
C VAL A 43 -34.47 -33.43 -18.91
N GLU A 44 -34.17 -33.48 -17.61
CA GLU A 44 -33.48 -32.39 -16.94
C GLU A 44 -32.04 -32.30 -17.45
N VAL A 45 -31.70 -31.16 -18.02
CA VAL A 45 -30.34 -30.82 -18.46
C VAL A 45 -29.70 -29.88 -17.46
N ASP A 46 -28.38 -30.00 -17.30
CA ASP A 46 -27.61 -29.11 -16.44
C ASP A 46 -27.86 -27.63 -16.78
N ASP A 47 -28.02 -26.82 -15.73
CA ASP A 47 -28.25 -25.39 -15.86
C ASP A 47 -27.01 -24.69 -16.43
N THR A 48 -27.05 -24.43 -17.74
CA THR A 48 -25.99 -23.73 -18.47
C THR A 48 -25.65 -22.36 -17.86
N LEU A 49 -26.59 -21.74 -17.13
CA LEU A 49 -26.37 -20.47 -16.44
C LEU A 49 -25.34 -20.62 -15.31
N LYS A 50 -25.34 -21.74 -14.57
CA LYS A 50 -24.35 -21.98 -13.50
C LYS A 50 -22.92 -22.01 -14.03
N ALA A 51 -22.71 -22.63 -15.20
CA ALA A 51 -21.40 -22.65 -15.85
C ALA A 51 -20.97 -21.24 -16.30
N GLN A 52 -21.89 -20.46 -16.86
CA GLN A 52 -21.62 -19.07 -17.25
C GLN A 52 -21.30 -18.18 -16.04
N MET A 53 -22.05 -18.32 -14.94
CA MET A 53 -21.80 -17.59 -13.70
C MET A 53 -20.43 -17.92 -13.10
N ASN A 54 -20.05 -19.21 -13.07
CA ASN A 54 -18.72 -19.61 -12.61
C ASN A 54 -17.61 -19.02 -13.47
N ASN A 55 -17.76 -19.03 -14.79
CA ASN A 55 -16.78 -18.41 -15.70
C ASN A 55 -16.69 -16.89 -15.50
N PHE A 56 -17.81 -16.23 -15.22
CA PHE A 56 -17.82 -14.79 -14.92
C PHE A 56 -17.11 -14.48 -13.60
N LEU A 57 -17.38 -15.22 -12.53
CA LEU A 57 -16.75 -15.01 -11.22
C LEU A 57 -15.24 -15.28 -11.23
N LEU A 58 -14.79 -16.25 -12.04
CA LEU A 58 -13.39 -16.61 -12.19
C LEU A 58 -12.66 -15.77 -13.25
N SER A 59 -13.37 -14.97 -14.04
CA SER A 59 -12.77 -14.15 -15.08
C SER A 59 -11.96 -13.01 -14.46
N THR A 60 -10.65 -13.18 -14.45
CA THR A 60 -9.67 -12.12 -14.15
C THR A 60 -9.13 -11.47 -15.42
N ALA A 61 -9.76 -11.71 -16.58
CA ALA A 61 -9.22 -11.35 -17.91
C ALA A 61 -8.76 -9.89 -18.02
N SER A 62 -9.44 -8.96 -17.34
CA SER A 62 -9.10 -7.53 -17.37
C SER A 62 -8.23 -7.06 -16.20
N GLN A 63 -7.96 -7.87 -15.19
CA GLN A 63 -7.22 -7.41 -14.00
C GLN A 63 -5.77 -7.05 -14.30
N GLN A 64 -5.09 -7.83 -15.16
CA GLN A 64 -3.71 -7.54 -15.57
C GLN A 64 -3.62 -6.25 -16.39
N GLU A 65 -4.58 -6.03 -17.29
CA GLU A 65 -4.65 -4.80 -18.08
C GLU A 65 -4.92 -3.59 -17.20
N ILE A 66 -5.89 -3.68 -16.28
CA ILE A 66 -6.19 -2.62 -15.28
C ILE A 66 -4.93 -2.29 -14.48
N GLN A 67 -4.24 -3.30 -13.93
CA GLN A 67 -3.02 -3.08 -13.16
C GLN A 67 -1.91 -2.43 -13.99
N SER A 68 -1.78 -2.78 -15.27
CA SER A 68 -0.81 -2.14 -16.17
C SER A 68 -1.15 -0.68 -16.44
N LEU A 69 -2.44 -0.35 -16.60
CA LEU A 69 -2.91 1.02 -16.77
C LEU A 69 -2.71 1.84 -15.50
N ASP A 70 -2.98 1.27 -14.33
CA ASP A 70 -2.76 1.91 -13.04
C ASP A 70 -1.28 2.27 -12.82
N ASN A 71 -0.36 1.35 -13.13
CA ASN A 71 1.07 1.63 -13.08
C ASN A 71 1.47 2.78 -14.03
N LYS A 72 0.94 2.77 -15.26
CA LYS A 72 1.20 3.82 -16.24
C LYS A 72 0.65 5.18 -15.78
N ILE A 73 -0.52 5.20 -15.15
CA ILE A 73 -1.09 6.41 -14.54
C ILE A 73 -0.15 6.92 -13.45
N HIS A 74 0.33 6.03 -12.57
CA HIS A 74 1.24 6.40 -11.49
C HIS A 74 2.54 7.03 -11.99
N GLU A 75 3.23 6.37 -12.93
CA GLU A 75 4.46 6.88 -13.57
C GLU A 75 4.24 8.23 -14.26
N THR A 76 3.09 8.39 -14.92
CA THR A 76 2.73 9.64 -15.60
C THR A 76 2.53 10.76 -14.59
N VAL A 77 1.83 10.50 -13.48
CA VAL A 77 1.61 11.46 -12.40
C VAL A 77 2.93 11.87 -11.74
N GLU A 78 3.82 10.92 -11.48
CA GLU A 78 5.17 11.20 -10.96
C GLU A 78 5.95 12.12 -11.91
N THR A 79 5.93 11.81 -13.21
CA THR A 79 6.58 12.64 -14.24
C THR A 79 5.99 14.06 -14.28
N ILE A 80 4.66 14.20 -14.18
CA ILE A 80 3.99 15.51 -14.12
C ILE A 80 4.46 16.29 -12.90
N ASN A 81 4.55 15.66 -11.73
CA ASN A 81 5.01 16.31 -10.51
C ASN A 81 6.47 16.80 -10.64
N GLN A 82 7.36 15.98 -11.21
CA GLN A 82 8.74 16.39 -11.46
C GLN A 82 8.81 17.59 -12.43
N LEU A 83 8.05 17.55 -13.52
CA LEU A 83 7.99 18.64 -14.49
C LEU A 83 7.41 19.92 -13.88
N LYS A 84 6.40 19.79 -13.00
CA LYS A 84 5.82 20.92 -12.26
C LYS A 84 6.88 21.57 -11.37
N THR A 85 7.60 20.79 -10.56
CA THR A 85 8.68 21.31 -9.71
C THR A 85 9.75 22.02 -10.53
N ASN A 86 10.20 21.43 -11.64
CA ASN A 86 11.16 22.05 -12.55
C ASN A 86 10.64 23.36 -13.13
N ARG A 87 9.38 23.37 -13.59
CA ARG A 87 8.74 24.58 -14.13
C ARG A 87 8.64 25.69 -13.09
N GLU A 88 8.21 25.37 -11.88
CA GLU A 88 8.10 26.34 -10.79
C GLU A 88 9.46 26.90 -10.37
N PHE A 89 10.51 26.08 -10.38
CA PHE A 89 11.89 26.51 -10.17
C PHE A 89 12.32 27.58 -11.20
N PHE A 90 12.18 27.27 -12.49
CA PHE A 90 12.60 28.19 -13.56
C PHE A 90 11.74 29.45 -13.61
N LEU A 91 10.44 29.35 -13.34
CA LEU A 91 9.56 30.52 -13.27
C LEU A 91 9.90 31.43 -12.08
N SER A 92 10.23 30.84 -10.92
CA SER A 92 10.64 31.60 -9.74
C SER A 92 11.95 32.34 -10.00
N PHE A 93 12.92 31.69 -10.66
CA PHE A 93 14.16 32.34 -11.11
C PHE A 93 13.88 33.48 -12.09
N ALA A 94 13.05 33.24 -13.11
CA ALA A 94 12.75 34.25 -14.14
C ALA A 94 12.00 35.47 -13.58
N LYS A 95 11.19 35.30 -12.53
CA LYS A 95 10.42 36.39 -11.92
C LYS A 95 11.29 37.37 -11.11
N ASP A 96 12.21 36.86 -10.30
CA ASP A 96 13.14 37.66 -9.50
C ASP A 96 14.45 36.87 -9.29
N PRO A 97 15.41 36.97 -10.22
CA PRO A 97 16.60 36.14 -10.19
C PRO A 97 17.50 36.48 -9.00
N GLN A 98 17.56 37.73 -8.56
CA GLN A 98 18.42 38.14 -7.44
C GLN A 98 17.92 37.53 -6.13
N GLN A 99 16.63 37.70 -5.82
CA GLN A 99 16.06 37.13 -4.61
C GLN A 99 16.04 35.60 -4.67
N PHE A 100 15.75 35.03 -5.84
CA PHE A 100 15.78 33.58 -6.04
C PHE A 100 17.16 33.00 -5.75
N ILE A 101 18.23 33.55 -6.33
CA ILE A 101 19.61 33.05 -6.12
C ILE A 101 19.98 33.12 -4.64
N ASN A 102 19.64 34.20 -3.94
CA ASN A 102 19.90 34.33 -2.51
C ASN A 102 19.19 33.22 -1.71
N LYS A 103 17.88 33.04 -1.93
CA LYS A 103 17.08 31.97 -1.30
C LYS A 103 17.62 30.59 -1.65
N TRP A 104 18.04 30.38 -2.89
CA TRP A 104 18.59 29.12 -3.37
C TRP A 104 19.92 28.78 -2.66
N ILE A 105 20.84 29.73 -2.54
CA ILE A 105 22.10 29.53 -1.81
C ILE A 105 21.83 29.20 -0.34
N ILE A 106 20.89 29.89 0.30
CA ILE A 106 20.48 29.59 1.69
C ILE A 106 19.93 28.16 1.80
N SER A 107 19.06 27.75 0.87
CA SER A 107 18.51 26.38 0.84
C SER A 107 19.61 25.34 0.68
N GLN A 108 20.46 25.47 -0.35
CA GLN A 108 21.56 24.53 -0.60
C GLN A 108 22.55 24.47 0.57
N THR A 109 22.82 25.59 1.23
CA THR A 109 23.68 25.63 2.43
C THR A 109 23.04 24.86 3.59
N ARG A 110 21.72 24.99 3.78
CA ARG A 110 20.99 24.24 4.81
C ARG A 110 20.99 22.75 4.51
N ASP A 111 20.67 22.38 3.26
CA ASP A 111 20.60 20.98 2.84
C ASP A 111 21.97 20.30 3.01
N LEU A 112 23.05 21.00 2.65
CA LEU A 112 24.41 20.51 2.87
C LEU A 112 24.70 20.31 4.36
N LYS A 113 24.38 21.29 5.22
CA LYS A 113 24.58 21.17 6.68
C LYS A 113 23.81 19.97 7.25
N THR A 114 22.59 19.74 6.78
CA THR A 114 21.77 18.58 7.18
C THR A 114 22.39 17.27 6.72
N MET A 115 22.96 17.21 5.51
CA MET A 115 23.61 15.99 5.01
C MET A 115 24.95 15.69 5.69
N THR A 116 25.65 16.70 6.18
CA THR A 116 27.00 16.56 6.77
C THR A 116 27.04 16.68 8.29
N ASP A 117 25.87 16.78 8.95
CA ASP A 117 25.73 17.05 10.38
C ASP A 117 26.54 18.27 10.87
N VAL A 118 26.78 19.24 9.99
CA VAL A 118 27.53 20.45 10.32
C VAL A 118 26.60 21.40 11.05
N VAL A 119 26.93 21.68 12.30
CA VAL A 119 26.20 22.60 13.18
C VAL A 119 26.86 23.96 13.23
N GLY A 120 26.06 24.98 13.58
CA GLY A 120 26.55 26.35 13.75
C GLY A 120 26.71 27.11 12.43
N ASN A 121 27.14 28.36 12.55
CA ASN A 121 27.43 29.23 11.42
C ASN A 121 28.68 30.04 11.75
N PRO A 122 29.88 29.60 11.30
CA PRO A 122 31.14 30.27 11.63
C PRO A 122 31.13 31.77 11.31
N GLU A 123 30.43 32.18 10.26
CA GLU A 123 30.36 33.60 9.88
C GLU A 123 29.50 34.44 10.83
N GLU A 124 28.46 33.85 11.44
CA GLU A 124 27.71 34.52 12.50
C GLU A 124 28.52 34.54 13.79
N GLU A 125 29.15 33.42 14.15
CA GLU A 125 29.99 33.28 15.35
C GLU A 125 31.17 34.25 15.37
N ARG A 126 31.64 34.74 14.21
CA ARG A 126 32.68 35.77 14.12
C ARG A 126 32.23 37.16 14.54
N ARG A 127 30.92 37.43 14.59
CA ARG A 127 30.37 38.77 14.84
C ARG A 127 30.02 38.95 16.31
N ALA A 128 30.28 40.13 16.86
CA ALA A 128 30.03 40.42 18.28
C ALA A 128 28.55 40.27 18.65
N GLU A 129 27.65 40.60 17.72
CA GLU A 129 26.20 40.51 17.88
C GLU A 129 25.72 39.08 18.19
N PHE A 130 26.46 38.06 17.75
CA PHE A 130 26.17 36.66 18.07
C PHE A 130 26.23 36.38 19.57
N TYR A 131 27.06 37.12 20.30
CA TYR A 131 27.28 36.95 21.74
C TYR A 131 26.40 37.86 22.61
N TYR A 132 25.53 38.69 22.02
CA TYR A 132 24.55 39.49 22.75
C TYR A 132 23.21 38.76 22.98
N GLN A 133 23.20 37.43 22.77
CA GLN A 133 22.01 36.61 22.91
C GLN A 133 21.76 36.22 24.38
N PRO A 134 20.50 35.92 24.77
CA PRO A 134 20.14 35.57 26.16
C PRO A 134 20.93 34.37 26.72
N TRP A 135 21.33 33.43 25.85
CA TRP A 135 22.11 32.26 26.25
C TRP A 135 23.56 32.57 26.65
N ALA A 136 24.09 33.75 26.29
CA ALA A 136 25.50 34.07 26.47
C ALA A 136 25.93 34.07 27.94
N GLN A 137 25.11 34.64 28.83
CA GLN A 137 25.41 34.68 30.26
C GLN A 137 25.51 33.26 30.85
N GLU A 138 24.53 32.41 30.54
CA GLU A 138 24.53 31.02 31.00
C GLU A 138 25.71 30.24 30.42
N ALA A 139 26.02 30.43 29.14
CA ALA A 139 27.15 29.78 28.48
C ALA A 139 28.48 30.11 29.16
N VAL A 140 28.70 31.38 29.56
CA VAL A 140 29.89 31.80 30.32
C VAL A 140 29.94 31.12 31.69
N CYS A 141 28.81 31.06 32.42
CA CYS A 141 28.74 30.38 33.71
C CYS A 141 29.09 28.89 33.60
N ARG A 142 28.51 28.18 32.62
CA ARG A 142 28.80 26.77 32.34
C ARG A 142 30.27 26.56 31.98
N TYR A 143 30.79 27.41 31.09
CA TYR A 143 32.21 27.38 30.71
C TYR A 143 33.13 27.56 31.92
N PHE A 144 32.86 28.57 32.75
CA PHE A 144 33.68 28.86 33.93
C PHE A 144 33.67 27.70 34.93
N TYR A 145 32.49 27.14 35.21
CA TYR A 145 32.36 25.95 36.05
C TYR A 145 33.22 24.79 35.53
N THR A 146 33.08 24.44 34.24
CA THR A 146 33.87 23.37 33.62
C THR A 146 35.37 23.66 33.69
N LYS A 147 35.78 24.92 33.49
CA LYS A 147 37.18 25.32 33.53
C LYS A 147 37.80 25.21 34.92
N VAL A 148 37.05 25.58 35.96
CA VAL A 148 37.46 25.43 37.36
C VAL A 148 37.65 23.96 37.71
N GLN A 149 36.70 23.08 37.33
CA GLN A 149 36.82 21.64 37.58
C GLN A 149 38.02 21.04 36.84
N GLN A 150 38.27 21.45 35.59
CA GLN A 150 39.44 21.03 34.83
C GLN A 150 40.75 21.42 35.56
N LYS A 151 40.86 22.68 36.02
CA LYS A 151 42.04 23.16 36.73
C LYS A 151 42.26 22.46 38.05
N ARG A 152 41.18 22.19 38.78
CA ARG A 152 41.22 21.40 40.01
C ARG A 152 41.75 19.99 39.73
N ALA A 153 41.25 19.30 38.71
CA ALA A 153 41.72 17.96 38.34
C ALA A 153 43.21 17.96 37.93
N GLU A 154 43.66 18.95 37.15
CA GLU A 154 45.08 19.12 36.78
C GLU A 154 45.97 19.31 38.02
N LEU A 155 45.51 20.09 39.01
CA LEU A 155 46.21 20.31 40.28
C LEU A 155 46.26 19.05 41.15
N GLU A 156 45.13 18.35 41.32
CA GLU A 156 45.05 17.09 42.06
C GLU A 156 45.99 16.04 41.44
N GLN A 157 46.05 15.95 40.11
CA GLN A 157 46.96 15.08 39.39
C GLN A 157 48.43 15.48 39.58
N ALA A 158 48.77 16.77 39.47
CA ALA A 158 50.13 17.28 39.63
C ALA A 158 50.65 17.11 41.07
N LEU A 159 49.76 17.22 42.06
CA LEU A 159 50.08 17.04 43.48
C LEU A 159 50.07 15.57 43.92
N GLY A 160 49.77 14.62 43.01
CA GLY A 160 49.74 13.19 43.31
C GLY A 160 48.60 12.77 44.24
N ILE A 161 47.58 13.62 44.40
CA ILE A 161 46.42 13.36 45.26
C ILE A 161 45.50 12.41 44.47
N ARG A 162 45.74 11.10 44.60
CA ARG A 162 44.75 10.10 44.18
C ARG A 162 43.65 10.09 45.23
N ASN A 163 42.46 10.57 44.86
CA ASN A 163 41.26 10.29 45.65
C ASN A 163 41.05 8.76 45.63
N SER A 164 41.22 8.13 46.79
CA SER A 164 40.65 6.81 47.09
C SER A 164 39.13 6.88 47.12
#